data_AF-A0A2N4YSE8-F1
#
_entry.id   AF-A0A2N4YSE8-F1
#
_cell.length_a   1.000
_cell.length_b   1.000
_cell.length_c   1.000
_cell.angle_alpha   90.00
_cell.angle_beta   90.00
_cell.angle_gamma   90.00
#
_symmetry.space_group_name_H-M   'P 1'
#
loop_
_entity.id
_entity.type
_entity.pdbx_description
1 polymer ?
#
loop_
_entity_poly.entity_id
_entity_poly.type
_entity_poly.pdbx_seq_one_letter_code
_entity_poly.pdbx_strand_id
1 'polypeptide(L)'
;GGKGAEPLLKMSWSYKQPDHPESAEVAKENNGYALADLYDQNGALLAKKGQLLNSFALLRDDGSTASSCWIYTGSWTEQGNQMANRDNADPSGLGNTLGWAWAWPLNRRVLYNRASADINGKPWDAKRMLIQWNGSKWVGNDIPDFNTAPPGSNTGPFIMQQEGLGRLFALDKLAEGPFPEHYEPMETPLGTNPLHPKVVSSPVVRLYEEDAIRLGKKDKFPYVGTTYRLTEHFHTWTKHALLNSIAQPEQFVEISEGLAKSKGIANGDWVKVSSKRGFIRAVAVVTRRLRTLNVNGQQVETVGIPLHWGFEGVARKGYIANTLTPNVGDSNSQTPEYKAFLVNIEKA
;
A
#
# COMPACT_ATOMS: atom_id res chain seq x y z
N GLY A 1 4.99 6.18 -24.26
CA GLY A 1 6.37 6.35 -24.77
C GLY A 1 6.47 5.73 -26.15
N GLY A 2 6.97 6.48 -27.14
CA GLY A 2 7.17 5.98 -28.51
C GLY A 2 8.43 5.10 -28.64
N LYS A 3 8.59 4.41 -29.77
CA LYS A 3 9.82 3.68 -30.10
C LYS A 3 10.95 4.67 -30.41
N GLY A 4 12.16 4.44 -29.90
CA GLY A 4 13.37 5.21 -30.23
C GLY A 4 13.72 6.33 -29.24
N ALA A 5 14.83 7.04 -29.50
CA ALA A 5 15.37 8.08 -28.62
C ALA A 5 14.66 9.44 -28.75
N GLU A 6 13.92 9.68 -29.83
CA GLU A 6 13.29 10.97 -30.11
C GLU A 6 12.33 11.45 -29.01
N PRO A 7 11.42 10.62 -28.46
CA PRO A 7 10.57 11.04 -27.33
C PRO A 7 11.37 11.44 -26.08
N LEU A 8 12.53 10.81 -25.86
CA LEU A 8 13.42 11.17 -24.74
C LEU A 8 14.08 12.53 -24.99
N LEU A 9 14.55 12.80 -26.21
CA LEU A 9 15.15 14.08 -26.59
C LEU A 9 14.14 15.25 -26.63
N LYS A 10 12.84 14.95 -26.69
CA LYS A 10 11.75 15.94 -26.63
C LYS A 10 11.21 16.17 -25.21
N MET A 11 11.67 15.41 -24.20
CA MET A 11 11.25 15.58 -22.82
C MET A 11 11.67 16.96 -22.30
N SER A 12 10.75 17.69 -21.67
CA SER A 12 11.07 18.97 -21.05
C SER A 12 11.93 18.79 -19.80
N TRP A 13 12.95 19.63 -19.66
CA TRP A 13 13.78 19.74 -18.46
C TRP A 13 14.02 21.22 -18.13
N SER A 14 12.91 21.93 -17.94
CA SER A 14 12.84 23.39 -17.97
C SER A 14 13.01 24.02 -16.58
N TYR A 15 14.12 23.69 -15.92
CA TYR A 15 14.46 24.23 -14.60
C TYR A 15 15.41 25.42 -14.73
N LYS A 16 15.35 26.36 -13.78
CA LYS A 16 16.26 27.53 -13.77
C LYS A 16 17.73 27.12 -13.79
N GLN A 17 18.06 26.06 -13.05
CA GLN A 17 19.35 25.39 -13.06
C GLN A 17 19.12 23.93 -13.46
N PRO A 18 19.35 23.56 -14.75
CA PRO A 18 19.07 22.22 -15.24
C PRO A 18 19.79 21.09 -14.47
N ASP A 19 20.97 21.36 -13.94
CA ASP A 19 21.75 20.43 -13.12
C ASP A 19 21.36 20.45 -11.63
N HIS A 20 20.51 21.39 -11.21
CA HIS A 20 19.97 21.50 -9.85
C HIS A 20 18.47 21.88 -9.84
N PRO A 21 17.57 20.99 -10.30
CA PRO A 21 16.13 21.23 -10.23
C PRO A 21 15.66 21.46 -8.80
N GLU A 22 14.96 22.56 -8.55
CA GLU A 22 14.45 22.86 -7.21
C GLU A 22 13.14 22.10 -6.95
N SER A 23 12.97 21.60 -5.72
CA SER A 23 11.75 20.87 -5.32
C SER A 23 10.48 21.70 -5.54
N ALA A 24 10.57 23.02 -5.38
CA ALA A 24 9.46 23.94 -5.62
C ALA A 24 9.06 24.05 -7.10
N GLU A 25 10.01 23.94 -8.03
CA GLU A 25 9.71 23.96 -9.48
C GLU A 25 8.91 22.71 -9.85
N VAL A 26 9.41 21.54 -9.45
CA VAL A 26 8.76 20.24 -9.72
C VAL A 26 7.40 20.13 -9.02
N ALA A 27 7.29 20.60 -7.78
CA ALA A 27 6.01 20.60 -7.06
C ALA A 27 4.94 21.46 -7.77
N LYS A 28 5.35 22.59 -8.35
CA LYS A 28 4.47 23.45 -9.13
C LYS A 28 4.10 22.84 -10.49
N GLU A 29 5.01 22.12 -11.15
CA GLU A 29 4.70 21.33 -12.35
C GLU A 29 3.65 20.24 -12.04
N ASN A 30 3.79 19.55 -10.89
CA ASN A 30 2.81 18.59 -10.42
C ASN A 30 1.45 19.22 -10.17
N ASN A 31 1.40 20.37 -9.50
CA ASN A 31 0.16 21.12 -9.29
C ASN A 31 -0.49 21.51 -10.64
N GLY A 32 0.30 22.12 -11.51
CA GLY A 32 -0.11 22.54 -12.85
C GLY A 32 -0.37 24.04 -13.01
N TYR A 33 -0.38 24.46 -14.27
CA TYR A 33 -0.47 25.84 -14.72
C TYR A 33 -1.55 26.02 -15.81
N ALA A 34 -2.10 27.22 -15.88
CA ALA A 34 -2.84 27.71 -17.04
C ALA A 34 -1.84 28.18 -18.12
N LEU A 35 -1.93 27.63 -19.34
CA LEU A 35 -1.08 28.02 -20.48
C LEU A 35 -1.73 29.10 -21.36
N ALA A 36 -3.02 29.38 -21.14
CA ALA A 36 -3.80 30.48 -21.68
C ALA A 36 -4.73 31.04 -20.60
N ASP A 37 -5.38 32.18 -20.86
CA ASP A 37 -6.47 32.65 -20.00
C ASP A 37 -7.65 31.67 -20.10
N LEU A 38 -8.13 31.19 -18.96
CA LEU A 38 -9.21 30.21 -18.87
C LEU A 38 -10.49 30.91 -18.45
N TYR A 39 -11.58 30.68 -19.17
CA TYR A 39 -12.91 31.25 -18.89
C TYR A 39 -13.94 30.13 -18.64
N ASP A 40 -14.93 30.38 -17.78
CA ASP A 40 -16.09 29.50 -17.64
C ASP A 40 -17.09 29.67 -18.81
N GLN A 41 -18.17 28.89 -18.78
CA GLN A 41 -19.22 28.94 -19.80
C GLN A 41 -19.98 30.27 -19.86
N ASN A 42 -19.90 31.08 -18.80
CA ASN A 42 -20.54 32.40 -18.70
C ASN A 42 -19.57 33.54 -19.06
N GLY A 43 -18.34 33.23 -19.45
CA GLY A 43 -17.30 34.20 -19.78
C GLY A 43 -16.57 34.80 -18.57
N ALA A 44 -16.73 34.23 -17.37
CA ALA A 44 -15.96 34.65 -16.20
C ALA A 44 -14.55 34.06 -16.23
N LEU A 45 -13.54 34.89 -15.97
CA LEU A 45 -12.14 34.47 -15.92
C LEU A 45 -11.89 33.57 -14.70
N LEU A 46 -11.39 32.35 -14.96
CA LEU A 46 -11.07 31.32 -13.96
C LEU A 46 -9.59 31.35 -13.54
N ALA A 47 -8.68 31.51 -14.52
CA ALA A 47 -7.23 31.60 -14.28
C ALA A 47 -6.56 32.36 -15.43
N LYS A 48 -5.52 33.15 -15.14
CA LYS A 48 -4.71 33.83 -16.16
C LYS A 48 -3.58 32.94 -16.66
N LYS A 49 -3.15 33.16 -17.91
CA LYS A 49 -1.95 32.54 -18.47
C LYS A 49 -0.75 32.68 -17.52
N GLY A 50 -0.07 31.57 -17.24
CA GLY A 50 1.11 31.48 -16.38
C GLY A 50 0.80 31.24 -14.89
N GLN A 51 -0.46 31.32 -14.46
CA GLN A 51 -0.84 31.07 -13.06
C GLN A 51 -0.92 29.59 -12.74
N LEU A 52 -0.67 29.26 -11.47
CA LEU A 52 -0.92 27.94 -10.90
C LEU A 52 -2.42 27.69 -10.78
N LEU A 53 -2.84 26.48 -11.14
CA LEU A 53 -4.23 26.05 -11.02
C LEU A 53 -4.57 25.74 -9.55
N ASN A 54 -5.80 26.05 -9.14
CA ASN A 54 -6.28 25.81 -7.79
C ASN A 54 -7.19 24.57 -7.65
N SER A 55 -7.58 23.95 -8.76
CA SER A 55 -8.40 22.74 -8.80
C SER A 55 -8.21 22.01 -10.11
N PHE A 56 -8.21 20.67 -10.07
CA PHE A 56 -8.18 19.86 -11.29
C PHE A 56 -9.44 20.05 -12.15
N ALA A 57 -10.52 20.61 -11.60
CA ALA A 57 -11.71 20.98 -12.37
C ALA A 57 -11.44 22.06 -13.43
N LEU A 58 -10.28 22.73 -13.37
CA LEU A 58 -9.85 23.71 -14.37
C LEU A 58 -9.01 23.10 -15.50
N LEU A 59 -8.58 21.84 -15.39
CA LEU A 59 -7.81 21.17 -16.43
C LEU A 59 -8.65 20.97 -17.69
N ARG A 60 -8.00 21.09 -18.85
CA ARG A 60 -8.61 20.98 -20.19
C ARG A 60 -7.83 20.01 -21.08
N ASP A 61 -8.52 19.48 -22.09
CA ASP A 61 -8.00 18.54 -23.08
C ASP A 61 -7.54 19.22 -24.40
N ASP A 62 -7.59 20.55 -24.45
CA ASP A 62 -7.24 21.38 -25.63
C ASP A 62 -5.80 21.90 -25.63
N GLY A 63 -4.98 21.51 -24.65
CA GLY A 63 -3.60 21.98 -24.47
C GLY A 63 -3.45 23.35 -23.80
N SER A 64 -4.54 23.97 -23.33
CA SER A 64 -4.49 25.25 -22.61
C SER A 64 -4.13 25.11 -21.12
N THR A 65 -3.94 23.89 -20.61
CA THR A 65 -3.51 23.61 -19.25
C THR A 65 -2.42 22.55 -19.22
N ALA A 66 -1.55 22.61 -18.22
CA ALA A 66 -0.52 21.59 -17.97
C ALA A 66 -0.51 21.16 -16.51
N SER A 67 -0.35 19.87 -16.24
CA SER A 67 -0.11 19.29 -14.91
C SER A 67 0.55 17.92 -15.08
N SER A 68 1.65 17.66 -14.38
CA SER A 68 2.28 16.33 -14.38
C SER A 68 1.63 15.36 -13.37
N CYS A 69 0.73 15.84 -12.51
CA CYS A 69 -0.04 15.01 -11.58
C CYS A 69 -1.39 15.66 -11.23
N TRP A 70 -2.43 15.36 -12.01
CA TRP A 70 -3.75 16.02 -11.91
C TRP A 70 -4.37 15.94 -10.50
N ILE A 71 -4.20 14.82 -9.78
CA ILE A 71 -4.74 14.67 -8.42
C ILE A 71 -4.09 15.62 -7.40
N TYR A 72 -2.96 16.23 -7.74
CA TYR A 72 -2.23 17.20 -6.91
C TYR A 72 -2.56 18.65 -7.26
N THR A 73 -3.39 18.93 -8.27
CA THR A 73 -3.83 20.31 -8.53
C THR A 73 -4.61 20.84 -7.33
N GLY A 74 -4.09 21.91 -6.73
CA GLY A 74 -4.54 22.46 -5.45
C GLY A 74 -3.48 22.40 -4.33
N SER A 75 -2.42 21.60 -4.50
CA SER A 75 -1.35 21.45 -3.50
C SER A 75 -0.41 22.66 -3.41
N TRP A 76 -0.18 23.37 -4.51
CA TRP A 76 0.56 24.63 -4.55
C TRP A 76 -0.09 25.59 -5.54
N THR A 77 -0.84 26.56 -5.02
CA THR A 77 -1.64 27.48 -5.85
C THR A 77 -1.03 28.88 -5.84
N GLU A 78 -1.70 29.84 -6.48
CA GLU A 78 -1.40 31.27 -6.33
C GLU A 78 -1.49 31.75 -4.86
N GLN A 79 -2.22 31.02 -4.00
CA GLN A 79 -2.26 31.28 -2.55
C GLN A 79 -1.05 30.71 -1.79
N GLY A 80 -0.10 30.09 -2.50
CA GLY A 80 1.11 29.52 -1.93
C GLY A 80 1.07 27.99 -1.75
N ASN A 81 2.10 27.48 -1.07
CA ASN A 81 2.31 26.05 -0.86
C ASN A 81 1.39 25.51 0.25
N GLN A 82 0.29 24.86 -0.13
CA GLN A 82 -0.68 24.31 0.81
C GLN A 82 -0.12 23.10 1.57
N MET A 83 0.83 22.36 0.99
CA MET A 83 1.50 21.24 1.67
C MET A 83 2.29 21.68 2.90
N ALA A 84 2.64 22.97 2.98
CA ALA A 84 3.36 23.56 4.10
C ALA A 84 2.42 24.13 5.18
N ASN A 85 1.09 24.03 5.04
CA ASN A 85 0.15 24.51 6.04
C ASN A 85 0.33 23.78 7.39
N ARG A 86 0.17 24.51 8.51
CA ARG A 86 0.43 24.02 9.88
C ARG A 86 -0.71 24.32 10.86
N ASP A 87 -1.92 24.52 10.37
CA ASP A 87 -3.09 24.73 11.22
C ASP A 87 -3.69 23.38 11.65
N ASN A 88 -3.60 23.06 12.93
CA ASN A 88 -4.11 21.81 13.51
C ASN A 88 -5.50 21.95 14.12
N ALA A 89 -6.26 23.01 13.78
CA ALA A 89 -7.63 23.17 14.23
C ALA A 89 -8.50 21.96 13.82
N ASP A 90 -9.25 21.45 14.79
CA ASP A 90 -10.29 20.44 14.61
C ASP A 90 -11.60 20.95 15.26
N PRO A 91 -12.36 21.80 14.55
CA PRO A 91 -13.60 22.36 15.09
C PRO A 91 -14.67 21.32 15.41
N SER A 92 -14.60 20.16 14.75
CA SER A 92 -15.60 19.09 14.86
C SER A 92 -15.37 18.16 16.06
N GLY A 93 -14.12 18.07 16.55
CA GLY A 93 -13.69 17.08 17.54
C GLY A 93 -13.50 15.66 16.98
N LEU A 94 -13.58 15.47 15.66
CA LEU A 94 -13.45 14.17 14.99
C LEU A 94 -12.00 13.85 14.55
N GLY A 95 -11.06 14.74 14.83
CA GLY A 95 -9.66 14.65 14.40
C GLY A 95 -9.42 15.11 12.97
N ASN A 96 -10.36 15.83 12.34
CA ASN A 96 -10.23 16.25 10.94
C ASN A 96 -9.60 17.65 10.82
N THR A 97 -8.32 17.71 10.45
CA THR A 97 -7.50 18.94 10.44
C THR A 97 -7.26 19.46 9.01
N LEU A 98 -8.29 20.07 8.41
CA LEU A 98 -8.24 20.57 7.03
C LEU A 98 -7.13 21.60 6.76
N GLY A 99 -6.72 22.34 7.80
CA GLY A 99 -5.65 23.34 7.75
C GLY A 99 -4.23 22.77 7.89
N TRP A 100 -4.06 21.45 8.09
CA TRP A 100 -2.74 20.85 8.26
C TRP A 100 -2.30 20.13 6.99
N ALA A 101 -1.18 20.55 6.41
CA ALA A 101 -0.73 20.14 5.08
C ALA A 101 -1.87 20.25 4.03
N TRP A 102 -1.82 19.39 3.02
CA TRP A 102 -2.86 19.27 2.01
C TRP A 102 -3.01 17.81 1.60
N ALA A 103 -4.25 17.31 1.58
CA ALA A 103 -4.55 15.95 1.14
C ALA A 103 -5.06 15.93 -0.30
N TRP A 104 -4.71 14.91 -1.07
CA TRP A 104 -5.38 14.63 -2.34
C TRP A 104 -6.57 13.69 -2.11
N PRO A 105 -7.66 13.80 -2.89
CA PRO A 105 -7.95 14.86 -3.87
C PRO A 105 -8.62 16.10 -3.23
N LEU A 106 -8.27 17.31 -3.68
CA LEU A 106 -8.88 18.60 -3.25
C LEU A 106 -9.09 18.76 -1.73
N ASN A 107 -8.10 18.37 -0.94
CA ASN A 107 -8.10 18.43 0.52
C ASN A 107 -9.17 17.58 1.23
N ARG A 108 -9.82 16.65 0.52
CA ARG A 108 -10.75 15.67 1.10
C ARG A 108 -9.98 14.69 1.98
N ARG A 109 -10.35 14.60 3.26
CA ARG A 109 -9.62 13.78 4.24
C ARG A 109 -10.23 12.39 4.40
N VAL A 110 -11.54 12.29 4.22
CA VAL A 110 -12.28 11.02 4.21
C VAL A 110 -12.88 10.82 2.82
N LEU A 111 -12.32 9.87 2.06
CA LEU A 111 -12.88 9.48 0.77
C LEU A 111 -14.27 8.88 0.92
N TYR A 112 -15.11 9.05 -0.10
CA TYR A 112 -16.48 8.54 -0.17
C TYR A 112 -17.41 9.08 0.93
N ASN A 113 -17.11 10.24 1.51
CA ASN A 113 -17.83 10.80 2.66
C ASN A 113 -19.31 11.12 2.39
N ARG A 114 -19.79 11.16 1.13
CA ARG A 114 -21.23 11.15 0.84
C ARG A 114 -21.95 9.93 1.41
N ALA A 115 -21.28 8.77 1.50
CA ALA A 115 -21.84 7.56 2.10
C ALA A 115 -21.92 7.62 3.63
N SER A 116 -21.42 8.69 4.28
CA SER A 116 -21.61 8.93 5.73
C SER A 116 -23.04 9.33 6.11
N ALA A 117 -23.88 9.64 5.11
CA ALA A 117 -25.29 9.96 5.24
C ALA A 117 -26.15 9.05 4.37
N ASP A 118 -27.43 8.91 4.75
CA ASP A 118 -28.43 8.17 3.99
C ASP A 118 -28.81 8.86 2.67
N ILE A 119 -29.76 8.27 1.93
CA ILE A 119 -30.22 8.81 0.64
C ILE A 119 -30.84 10.20 0.77
N ASN A 120 -31.43 10.52 1.93
CA ASN A 120 -32.05 11.81 2.25
C ASN A 120 -31.04 12.81 2.82
N GLY A 121 -29.75 12.45 2.89
CA GLY A 121 -28.68 13.31 3.37
C GLY A 121 -28.64 13.43 4.89
N LYS A 122 -29.37 12.58 5.62
CA LYS A 122 -29.31 12.51 7.07
C LYS A 122 -28.10 11.66 7.48
N PRO A 123 -27.21 12.14 8.37
CA PRO A 123 -26.09 11.34 8.85
C PRO A 123 -26.55 10.00 9.46
N TRP A 124 -25.81 8.92 9.16
CA TRP A 124 -26.05 7.61 9.78
C TRP A 124 -25.86 7.67 11.29
N ASP A 125 -24.83 8.40 11.72
CA ASP A 125 -24.58 8.76 13.11
C ASP A 125 -24.43 10.27 13.22
N ALA A 126 -25.38 10.91 13.92
CA ALA A 126 -25.40 12.37 14.10
C ALA A 126 -24.16 12.91 14.82
N LYS A 127 -23.48 12.09 15.64
CA LYS A 127 -22.24 12.48 16.34
C LYS A 127 -21.00 12.41 15.45
N ARG A 128 -21.11 11.85 14.23
CA ARG A 128 -20.02 11.69 13.27
C ARG A 128 -20.38 12.25 11.89
N MET A 129 -21.13 13.36 11.86
CA MET A 129 -21.46 14.05 10.61
C MET A 129 -20.19 14.55 9.93
N LEU A 130 -19.94 14.10 8.71
CA LEU A 130 -18.85 14.61 7.87
C LEU A 130 -19.36 15.68 6.90
N ILE A 131 -20.45 15.39 6.18
CA ILE A 131 -21.11 16.34 5.29
C ILE A 131 -22.63 16.28 5.45
N GLN A 132 -23.29 17.38 5.11
CA GLN A 132 -24.74 17.54 5.09
C GLN A 132 -25.16 18.48 3.94
N TRP A 133 -26.39 18.33 3.48
CA TRP A 133 -26.98 19.21 2.49
C TRP A 133 -27.55 20.47 3.14
N ASN A 134 -27.19 21.66 2.66
CA ASN A 134 -27.69 22.93 3.21
C ASN A 134 -28.86 23.56 2.42
N GLY A 135 -29.38 22.86 1.41
CA GLY A 135 -30.40 23.35 0.49
C GLY A 135 -29.88 23.65 -0.92
N SER A 136 -28.58 23.94 -1.08
CA SER A 136 -27.97 24.24 -2.38
C SER A 136 -26.65 23.52 -2.66
N LYS A 137 -25.91 23.12 -1.62
CA LYS A 137 -24.65 22.35 -1.74
C LYS A 137 -24.39 21.48 -0.52
N TRP A 138 -23.47 20.53 -0.68
CA TRP A 138 -22.91 19.77 0.43
C TRP A 138 -21.87 20.61 1.17
N VAL A 139 -21.94 20.61 2.50
CA VAL A 139 -21.02 21.31 3.41
C VAL A 139 -20.80 20.45 4.65
N GLY A 140 -19.75 20.70 5.43
CA GLY A 140 -19.62 20.03 6.72
C GLY A 140 -18.20 20.09 7.31
N ASN A 141 -17.89 19.07 8.11
CA ASN A 141 -16.62 18.89 8.80
C ASN A 141 -15.50 18.33 7.91
N ASP A 142 -15.81 17.93 6.67
CA ASP A 142 -14.84 17.56 5.63
C ASP A 142 -15.25 18.18 4.27
N ILE A 143 -14.30 18.23 3.33
CA ILE A 143 -14.62 18.62 1.94
C ILE A 143 -15.45 17.50 1.30
N PRO A 144 -16.62 17.79 0.69
CA PRO A 144 -17.43 16.76 0.05
C PRO A 144 -16.68 16.02 -1.06
N ASP A 145 -16.56 14.71 -0.91
CA ASP A 145 -16.16 13.78 -1.98
C ASP A 145 -17.36 13.41 -2.84
N PHE A 146 -17.98 14.44 -3.42
CA PHE A 146 -19.22 14.32 -4.16
C PHE A 146 -19.42 15.50 -5.09
N ASN A 147 -20.37 15.37 -6.02
CA ASN A 147 -20.83 16.50 -6.82
C ASN A 147 -21.91 17.30 -6.07
N THR A 148 -22.58 18.22 -6.77
CA THR A 148 -23.64 19.06 -6.21
C THR A 148 -25.03 18.42 -6.27
N ALA A 149 -25.15 17.12 -6.53
CA ALA A 149 -26.45 16.46 -6.62
C ALA A 149 -27.17 16.49 -5.26
N PRO A 150 -28.47 16.88 -5.22
CA PRO A 150 -29.21 16.97 -3.97
C PRO A 150 -29.53 15.58 -3.40
N PRO A 151 -29.92 15.50 -2.11
CA PRO A 151 -30.48 14.28 -1.53
C PRO A 151 -31.67 13.74 -2.33
N GLY A 152 -31.83 12.42 -2.36
CA GLY A 152 -32.87 11.73 -3.13
C GLY A 152 -32.59 11.60 -4.64
N SER A 153 -31.50 12.16 -5.15
CA SER A 153 -31.07 11.94 -6.54
C SER A 153 -30.52 10.53 -6.77
N ASN A 154 -30.46 10.10 -8.03
CA ASN A 154 -29.91 8.80 -8.43
C ASN A 154 -28.36 8.77 -8.53
N THR A 155 -27.67 9.81 -8.05
CA THR A 155 -26.21 9.87 -8.09
C THR A 155 -25.59 9.09 -6.93
N GLY A 156 -24.81 8.05 -7.24
CA GLY A 156 -24.16 7.20 -6.25
C GLY A 156 -22.88 7.83 -5.64
N PRO A 157 -22.55 7.53 -4.36
CA PRO A 157 -21.48 8.20 -3.60
C PRO A 157 -20.05 7.87 -4.03
N PHE A 158 -19.83 6.89 -4.91
CA PHE A 158 -18.49 6.48 -5.36
C PHE A 158 -18.17 7.08 -6.72
N ILE A 159 -17.82 8.37 -6.75
CA ILE A 159 -17.78 9.20 -7.97
C ILE A 159 -16.78 8.76 -9.05
N MET A 160 -15.78 7.94 -8.69
CA MET A 160 -14.80 7.39 -9.64
C MET A 160 -15.27 6.10 -10.31
N GLN A 161 -16.38 5.52 -9.85
CA GLN A 161 -16.98 4.32 -10.40
C GLN A 161 -18.02 4.69 -11.46
N GLN A 162 -18.05 3.96 -12.59
CA GLN A 162 -18.97 4.26 -13.68
C GLN A 162 -20.45 4.20 -13.25
N GLU A 163 -20.77 3.28 -12.33
CA GLU A 163 -22.10 3.07 -11.76
C GLU A 163 -22.34 3.86 -10.46
N GLY A 164 -21.32 4.54 -9.92
CA GLY A 164 -21.43 5.30 -8.67
C GLY A 164 -21.52 4.45 -7.38
N LEU A 165 -21.23 3.14 -7.45
CA LEU A 165 -21.41 2.19 -6.35
C LEU A 165 -20.11 1.50 -5.91
N GLY A 166 -20.07 1.08 -4.64
CA GLY A 166 -19.11 0.11 -4.15
C GLY A 166 -19.46 -1.29 -4.65
N ARG A 167 -18.50 -2.02 -5.21
CA ARG A 167 -18.73 -3.33 -5.85
C ARG A 167 -18.63 -4.46 -4.83
N LEU A 168 -19.74 -5.18 -4.60
CA LEU A 168 -19.71 -6.53 -4.01
C LEU A 168 -19.27 -7.58 -5.04
N PHE A 169 -19.71 -7.43 -6.28
CA PHE A 169 -19.28 -8.21 -7.43
C PHE A 169 -18.36 -7.35 -8.30
N ALA A 170 -17.08 -7.74 -8.45
CA ALA A 170 -16.04 -6.88 -9.00
C ALA A 170 -16.02 -6.78 -10.55
N LEU A 171 -17.00 -7.38 -11.24
CA LEU A 171 -17.08 -7.44 -12.70
C LEU A 171 -15.81 -8.09 -13.31
N ASP A 172 -15.16 -7.40 -14.24
CA ASP A 172 -13.98 -7.81 -15.00
C ASP A 172 -12.67 -7.21 -14.43
N LYS A 173 -12.68 -6.72 -13.18
CA LYS A 173 -11.55 -5.95 -12.63
C LYS A 173 -10.46 -6.77 -11.94
N LEU A 174 -10.70 -8.05 -11.66
CA LEU A 174 -9.77 -8.93 -10.97
C LEU A 174 -9.43 -10.12 -11.86
N ALA A 175 -8.16 -10.50 -11.91
CA ALA A 175 -7.66 -11.59 -12.75
C ALA A 175 -8.24 -12.95 -12.36
N GLU A 176 -8.46 -13.18 -11.07
CA GLU A 176 -8.87 -14.46 -10.47
C GLU A 176 -10.39 -14.61 -10.28
N GLY A 177 -11.17 -13.57 -10.62
CA GLY A 177 -12.63 -13.63 -10.61
C GLY A 177 -13.31 -12.50 -9.82
N PRO A 178 -14.63 -12.35 -9.99
CA PRO A 178 -15.38 -11.21 -9.47
C PRO A 178 -15.72 -11.29 -7.97
N PHE A 179 -15.51 -12.47 -7.35
CA PHE A 179 -15.64 -12.71 -5.93
C PHE A 179 -14.34 -13.30 -5.38
N PRO A 180 -13.95 -12.98 -4.14
CA PRO A 180 -12.87 -13.67 -3.47
C PRO A 180 -13.19 -15.16 -3.28
N GLU A 181 -12.18 -16.01 -3.48
CA GLU A 181 -12.25 -17.46 -3.25
C GLU A 181 -10.96 -17.91 -2.55
N HIS A 182 -11.04 -18.95 -1.71
CA HIS A 182 -9.87 -19.41 -0.96
C HIS A 182 -8.97 -20.27 -1.85
N TYR A 183 -7.73 -19.82 -2.02
CA TYR A 183 -6.65 -20.61 -2.62
C TYR A 183 -5.46 -20.71 -1.67
N GLU A 184 -4.83 -21.88 -1.65
CA GLU A 184 -3.64 -22.12 -0.84
C GLU A 184 -2.40 -21.41 -1.43
N PRO A 185 -1.44 -21.01 -0.57
CA PRO A 185 -0.13 -20.50 -1.03
C PRO A 185 0.57 -21.49 -1.96
N MET A 186 1.50 -20.99 -2.78
CA MET A 186 2.24 -21.82 -3.74
C MET A 186 3.09 -22.90 -3.05
N GLU A 187 3.56 -22.61 -1.84
CA GLU A 187 4.10 -23.59 -0.90
C GLU A 187 3.18 -23.73 0.31
N THR A 188 2.22 -24.65 0.26
CA THR A 188 1.29 -24.92 1.38
C THR A 188 1.72 -26.11 2.24
N PRO A 189 1.62 -26.02 3.59
CA PRO A 189 1.93 -27.14 4.49
C PRO A 189 0.93 -28.30 4.34
N LEU A 190 -0.25 -28.05 3.77
CA LEU A 190 -1.28 -29.08 3.60
C LEU A 190 -1.04 -29.92 2.35
N GLY A 191 -0.40 -29.34 1.32
CA GLY A 191 -0.22 -29.96 0.01
C GLY A 191 -1.54 -30.16 -0.77
N THR A 192 -2.64 -29.58 -0.30
CA THR A 192 -3.97 -29.61 -0.90
C THR A 192 -4.79 -28.44 -0.39
N ASN A 193 -5.89 -28.11 -1.06
CA ASN A 193 -6.90 -27.17 -0.59
C ASN A 193 -8.13 -27.94 -0.11
N PRO A 194 -8.48 -27.89 1.20
CA PRO A 194 -9.64 -28.61 1.74
C PRO A 194 -10.99 -28.20 1.12
N LEU A 195 -11.11 -26.96 0.63
CA LEU A 195 -12.36 -26.43 0.06
C LEU A 195 -12.62 -27.05 -1.32
N HIS A 196 -11.58 -27.11 -2.16
CA HIS A 196 -11.65 -27.72 -3.49
C HIS A 196 -10.30 -28.33 -3.91
N PRO A 197 -10.03 -29.61 -3.58
CA PRO A 197 -8.74 -30.26 -3.84
C PRO A 197 -8.28 -30.30 -5.30
N LYS A 198 -9.19 -30.08 -6.25
CA LYS A 198 -8.88 -30.01 -7.69
C LYS A 198 -8.19 -28.70 -8.09
N VAL A 199 -8.33 -27.64 -7.30
CA VAL A 199 -7.71 -26.33 -7.54
C VAL A 199 -7.06 -25.89 -6.22
N VAL A 200 -5.78 -26.21 -6.05
CA VAL A 200 -5.09 -26.00 -4.78
C VAL A 200 -4.76 -24.53 -4.56
N SER A 201 -3.94 -23.98 -5.44
CA SER A 201 -3.52 -22.57 -5.47
C SER A 201 -4.27 -21.79 -6.55
N SER A 202 -4.11 -20.47 -6.57
CA SER A 202 -4.83 -19.62 -7.52
C SER A 202 -4.57 -20.07 -8.96
N PRO A 203 -5.63 -20.27 -9.77
CA PRO A 203 -5.51 -20.88 -11.11
C PRO A 203 -4.89 -19.94 -12.16
N VAL A 204 -4.69 -18.66 -11.82
CA VAL A 204 -4.22 -17.61 -12.74
C VAL A 204 -2.90 -16.97 -12.29
N VAL A 205 -2.23 -17.57 -11.29
CA VAL A 205 -0.88 -17.15 -10.91
C VAL A 205 0.08 -17.36 -12.07
N ARG A 206 0.91 -16.34 -12.32
CA ARG A 206 2.04 -16.47 -13.23
C ARG A 206 3.22 -17.05 -12.48
N LEU A 207 3.70 -18.21 -12.92
CA LEU A 207 4.87 -18.89 -12.38
C LEU A 207 5.79 -19.30 -13.54
N TYR A 208 7.02 -18.78 -13.53
CA TYR A 208 8.04 -19.19 -14.50
C TYR A 208 8.59 -20.57 -14.16
N GLU A 209 9.06 -21.30 -15.17
CA GLU A 209 9.55 -22.67 -15.02
C GLU A 209 10.77 -22.73 -14.07
N GLU A 210 11.67 -21.75 -14.20
CA GLU A 210 12.88 -21.62 -13.39
C GLU A 210 12.56 -21.36 -11.91
N ASP A 211 11.43 -20.71 -11.63
CA ASP A 211 10.94 -20.47 -10.28
C ASP A 211 10.14 -21.67 -9.74
N ALA A 212 9.40 -22.37 -10.61
CA ALA A 212 8.64 -23.57 -10.26
C ALA A 212 9.54 -24.68 -9.70
N ILE A 213 10.71 -24.92 -10.32
CA ILE A 213 11.68 -25.92 -9.83
C ILE A 213 12.28 -25.55 -8.46
N ARG A 214 12.15 -24.29 -8.04
CA ARG A 214 12.64 -23.74 -6.77
C ARG A 214 11.56 -23.69 -5.70
N LEU A 215 10.35 -24.19 -5.97
CA LEU A 215 9.32 -24.41 -4.95
C LEU A 215 9.59 -25.72 -4.20
N GLY A 216 9.59 -25.62 -2.88
CA GLY A 216 9.68 -26.69 -1.92
C GLY A 216 8.34 -27.41 -1.73
N LYS A 217 8.42 -28.57 -1.10
CA LYS A 217 7.28 -29.41 -0.74
C LYS A 217 7.36 -29.73 0.75
N LYS A 218 6.18 -29.97 1.35
CA LYS A 218 6.01 -30.14 2.80
C LYS A 218 6.80 -31.30 3.41
N ASP A 219 7.15 -32.31 2.63
CA ASP A 219 7.98 -33.45 3.05
C ASP A 219 9.40 -33.01 3.46
N LYS A 220 9.94 -31.96 2.81
CA LYS A 220 11.27 -31.40 3.11
C LYS A 220 11.20 -30.11 3.92
N PHE A 221 10.13 -29.36 3.76
CA PHE A 221 9.92 -28.05 4.38
C PHE A 221 8.53 -28.02 5.05
N PRO A 222 8.37 -28.63 6.23
CA PRO A 222 7.04 -28.90 6.80
C PRO A 222 6.40 -27.69 7.50
N TYR A 223 7.15 -26.61 7.75
CA TYR A 223 6.68 -25.49 8.55
C TYR A 223 6.35 -24.28 7.67
N VAL A 224 5.34 -23.51 8.08
CA VAL A 224 5.05 -22.23 7.44
C VAL A 224 6.15 -21.23 7.80
N GLY A 225 6.79 -20.64 6.79
CA GLY A 225 7.65 -19.47 6.93
C GLY A 225 6.85 -18.20 6.66
N THR A 226 7.08 -17.17 7.47
CA THR A 226 6.50 -15.84 7.25
C THR A 226 7.49 -14.74 7.61
N THR A 227 7.53 -13.66 6.81
CA THR A 227 8.42 -12.51 7.04
C THR A 227 7.67 -11.27 7.49
N TYR A 228 8.20 -10.53 8.46
CA TYR A 228 7.54 -9.35 9.03
C TYR A 228 8.54 -8.33 9.61
N ARG A 229 7.99 -7.28 10.20
CA ARG A 229 8.73 -6.15 10.76
C ARG A 229 8.74 -6.17 12.29
N LEU A 230 9.75 -5.53 12.86
CA LEU A 230 9.87 -5.13 14.25
C LEU A 230 9.86 -3.61 14.32
N THR A 231 9.26 -3.06 15.36
CA THR A 231 9.03 -1.62 15.52
C THR A 231 10.32 -0.81 15.46
N GLU A 232 11.40 -1.35 15.99
CA GLU A 232 12.69 -0.70 16.17
C GLU A 232 13.46 -0.53 14.85
N HIS A 233 13.07 -1.26 13.80
CA HIS A 233 13.76 -1.24 12.52
C HIS A 233 12.86 -0.92 11.31
N PHE A 234 13.42 -0.17 10.36
CA PHE A 234 12.81 0.07 9.06
C PHE A 234 13.62 -0.64 7.98
N HIS A 235 13.04 -1.72 7.45
CA HIS A 235 13.67 -2.59 6.46
C HIS A 235 15.10 -2.94 6.88
N THR A 236 16.05 -2.90 5.93
CA THR A 236 17.48 -3.01 6.15
C THR A 236 18.17 -1.64 6.22
N TRP A 237 17.40 -0.55 6.39
CA TRP A 237 17.92 0.81 6.41
C TRP A 237 18.39 1.20 7.82
N THR A 238 17.53 1.11 8.84
CA THR A 238 17.89 1.67 10.16
C THR A 238 18.94 0.85 10.91
N LYS A 239 19.33 -0.35 10.45
CA LYS A 239 20.53 -1.04 10.97
C LYS A 239 21.85 -0.28 10.71
N HIS A 240 21.81 0.80 9.93
CA HIS A 240 22.91 1.77 9.80
C HIS A 240 22.88 2.87 10.88
N ALA A 241 21.77 3.02 11.61
CA ALA A 241 21.64 3.97 12.69
C ALA A 241 21.92 3.30 14.04
N LEU A 242 22.88 3.84 14.78
CA LEU A 242 23.37 3.21 16.01
C LEU A 242 22.28 3.00 17.06
N LEU A 243 21.36 3.95 17.26
CA LEU A 243 20.26 3.83 18.23
C LEU A 243 19.37 2.62 17.93
N ASN A 244 18.98 2.43 16.67
CA ASN A 244 18.16 1.30 16.25
C ASN A 244 18.92 -0.03 16.41
N SER A 245 20.20 -0.04 16.04
CA SER A 245 21.07 -1.20 16.20
C SER A 245 21.36 -1.54 17.67
N ILE A 246 21.26 -0.60 18.60
CA ILE A 246 21.30 -0.90 20.04
C ILE A 246 19.98 -1.53 20.49
N ALA A 247 18.85 -1.03 19.98
CA ALA A 247 17.52 -1.50 20.36
C ALA A 247 17.23 -2.94 19.92
N GLN A 248 17.62 -3.34 18.71
CA GLN A 248 17.48 -4.70 18.18
C GLN A 248 18.77 -5.15 17.48
N PRO A 249 19.81 -5.56 18.25
CA PRO A 249 21.18 -5.66 17.72
C PRO A 249 21.45 -6.88 16.85
N GLU A 250 20.70 -7.97 17.01
CA GLU A 250 21.07 -9.27 16.45
C GLU A 250 19.87 -10.00 15.85
N GLN A 251 20.12 -10.68 14.73
CA GLN A 251 19.09 -11.40 14.02
C GLN A 251 18.57 -12.59 14.82
N PHE A 252 17.26 -12.69 14.88
CA PHE A 252 16.58 -13.83 15.46
C PHE A 252 15.45 -14.34 14.56
N VAL A 253 14.93 -15.52 14.90
CA VAL A 253 13.67 -16.07 14.37
C VAL A 253 12.79 -16.48 15.53
N GLU A 254 11.47 -16.41 15.35
CA GLU A 254 10.49 -16.78 16.37
C GLU A 254 9.92 -18.16 16.10
N ILE A 255 9.83 -19.00 17.13
CA ILE A 255 9.23 -20.33 17.06
C ILE A 255 8.39 -20.63 18.31
N SER A 256 7.41 -21.53 18.17
CA SER A 256 6.60 -22.00 19.29
C SER A 256 7.41 -22.86 20.26
N GLU A 257 6.94 -22.98 21.50
CA GLU A 257 7.52 -23.91 22.48
C GLU A 257 7.40 -25.37 22.02
N GLY A 258 6.33 -25.74 21.31
CA GLY A 258 6.10 -27.08 20.78
C GLY A 258 7.13 -27.46 19.73
N LEU A 259 7.34 -26.61 18.73
CA LEU A 259 8.35 -26.80 17.70
C LEU A 259 9.75 -26.85 18.30
N ALA A 260 10.09 -25.92 19.19
CA ALA A 260 11.39 -25.87 19.86
C ALA A 260 11.68 -27.16 20.64
N LYS A 261 10.71 -27.67 21.40
CA LYS A 261 10.81 -28.95 22.13
C LYS A 261 11.03 -30.12 21.18
N SER A 262 10.29 -30.18 20.07
CA SER A 262 10.43 -31.27 19.08
C SER A 262 11.81 -31.33 18.41
N LYS A 263 12.51 -30.19 18.37
CA LYS A 263 13.82 -30.01 17.73
C LYS A 263 14.99 -29.91 18.72
N GLY A 264 14.75 -29.94 20.03
CA GLY A 264 15.79 -29.78 21.05
C GLY A 264 16.46 -28.39 21.04
N ILE A 265 15.69 -27.35 20.72
CA ILE A 265 16.15 -25.95 20.65
C ILE A 265 15.75 -25.24 21.95
N ALA A 266 16.73 -24.74 22.69
CA ALA A 266 16.49 -23.87 23.84
C ALA A 266 16.29 -22.42 23.38
N ASN A 267 15.67 -21.60 24.23
CA ASN A 267 15.58 -20.16 23.96
C ASN A 267 16.99 -19.55 23.93
N GLY A 268 17.30 -18.79 22.88
CA GLY A 268 18.63 -18.20 22.66
C GLY A 268 19.62 -19.08 21.88
N ASP A 269 19.28 -20.35 21.59
CA ASP A 269 20.13 -21.21 20.76
C ASP A 269 20.22 -20.68 19.33
N TRP A 270 21.35 -20.93 18.66
CA TRP A 270 21.47 -20.70 17.23
C TRP A 270 20.74 -21.78 16.44
N VAL A 271 20.04 -21.35 15.39
CA VAL A 271 19.28 -22.21 14.50
C VAL A 271 19.58 -21.90 13.04
N LYS A 272 19.40 -22.90 12.19
CA LYS A 272 19.43 -22.77 10.73
C LYS A 272 18.02 -22.92 10.22
N VAL A 273 17.50 -21.86 9.60
CA VAL A 273 16.21 -21.91 8.89
C VAL A 273 16.50 -21.99 7.41
N SER A 274 15.89 -22.95 6.72
CA SER A 274 16.13 -23.18 5.30
C SER A 274 14.82 -23.36 4.54
N SER A 275 14.82 -22.90 3.30
CA SER A 275 13.80 -23.24 2.30
C SER A 275 14.44 -23.94 1.12
N LYS A 276 13.66 -24.25 0.08
CA LYS A 276 14.20 -24.83 -1.16
C LYS A 276 15.25 -23.94 -1.84
N ARG A 277 15.28 -22.64 -1.52
CA ARG A 277 16.08 -21.62 -2.21
C ARG A 277 17.41 -21.31 -1.52
N GLY A 278 17.49 -21.52 -0.20
CA GLY A 278 18.66 -21.16 0.59
C GLY A 278 18.42 -21.31 2.09
N PHE A 279 19.30 -20.71 2.90
CA PHE A 279 19.20 -20.73 4.34
C PHE A 279 19.70 -19.44 5.00
N ILE A 280 19.28 -19.25 6.24
CA ILE A 280 19.81 -18.24 7.17
C ILE A 280 20.23 -18.92 8.47
N ARG A 281 21.09 -18.27 9.26
CA ARG A 281 21.34 -18.64 10.66
C ARG A 281 20.98 -17.46 11.55
N ALA A 282 20.31 -17.74 12.66
CA ALA A 282 19.82 -16.72 13.57
C ALA A 282 19.67 -17.28 14.99
N VAL A 283 19.52 -16.40 15.97
CA VAL A 283 19.14 -16.77 17.34
C VAL A 283 17.66 -17.21 17.37
N ALA A 284 17.31 -18.24 18.14
CA ALA A 284 15.93 -18.66 18.34
C ALA A 284 15.28 -17.93 19.51
N VAL A 285 14.21 -17.19 19.24
CA VAL A 285 13.29 -16.70 20.26
C VAL A 285 12.13 -17.70 20.39
N VAL A 286 12.17 -18.50 21.44
CA VAL A 286 11.15 -19.50 21.75
C VAL A 286 10.06 -18.86 22.59
N THR A 287 8.81 -18.90 22.12
CA THR A 287 7.73 -18.11 22.73
C THR A 287 6.35 -18.74 22.59
N ARG A 288 5.48 -18.48 23.57
CA ARG A 288 4.04 -18.85 23.56
C ARG A 288 3.19 -17.96 22.65
N ARG A 289 3.78 -16.87 22.12
CA ARG A 289 3.13 -15.97 21.15
C ARG A 289 2.87 -16.67 19.81
N LEU A 290 3.76 -17.59 19.42
CA LEU A 290 3.54 -18.48 18.30
C LEU A 290 2.97 -19.81 18.82
N ARG A 291 1.93 -20.30 18.16
CA ARG A 291 1.23 -21.53 18.55
C ARG A 291 1.01 -22.42 17.35
N THR A 292 1.06 -23.73 17.60
CA THR A 292 0.61 -24.75 16.68
C THR A 292 -0.89 -24.62 16.44
N LEU A 293 -1.32 -24.68 15.17
CA LEU A 293 -2.74 -24.68 14.82
C LEU A 293 -3.16 -26.05 14.29
N ASN A 294 -4.39 -26.47 14.63
CA ASN A 294 -5.01 -27.65 14.03
C ASN A 294 -5.63 -27.22 12.69
N VAL A 295 -5.07 -27.66 11.57
CA VAL A 295 -5.56 -27.32 10.22
C VAL A 295 -5.68 -28.60 9.39
N ASN A 296 -6.89 -28.90 8.92
CA ASN A 296 -7.18 -30.10 8.13
C ASN A 296 -6.62 -31.40 8.77
N GLY A 297 -6.83 -31.54 10.08
CA GLY A 297 -6.34 -32.69 10.88
C GLY A 297 -4.82 -32.72 11.13
N GLN A 298 -4.08 -31.68 10.71
CA GLN A 298 -2.63 -31.58 10.89
C GLN A 298 -2.27 -30.51 11.92
N GLN A 299 -1.18 -30.74 12.65
CA GLN A 299 -0.55 -29.75 13.51
C GLN A 299 0.39 -28.89 12.67
N VAL A 300 -0.02 -27.66 12.37
CA VAL A 300 0.75 -26.71 11.56
C VAL A 300 1.52 -25.76 12.47
N GLU A 301 2.84 -25.74 12.30
CA GLU A 301 3.76 -24.82 12.98
C GLU A 301 4.17 -23.68 12.04
N THR A 302 4.48 -22.52 12.63
CA THR A 302 5.01 -21.35 11.92
C THR A 302 6.38 -20.97 12.47
N VAL A 303 7.30 -20.61 11.58
CA VAL A 303 8.58 -19.97 11.88
C VAL A 303 8.50 -18.52 11.44
N GLY A 304 8.69 -17.61 12.39
CA GLY A 304 8.67 -16.18 12.13
C GLY A 304 10.06 -15.62 11.82
N ILE A 305 10.20 -14.88 10.72
CA ILE A 305 11.49 -14.34 10.25
C ILE A 305 11.43 -12.82 10.07
N PRO A 306 11.88 -12.01 11.06
CA PRO A 306 12.00 -10.58 10.87
C PRO A 306 13.08 -10.22 9.83
N LEU A 307 12.86 -9.13 9.09
CA LEU A 307 13.57 -8.84 7.82
C LEU A 307 14.72 -7.83 7.89
N HIS A 308 15.21 -7.51 9.09
CA HIS A 308 15.97 -6.26 9.32
C HIS A 308 17.49 -6.35 9.20
N TRP A 309 18.06 -7.55 9.22
CA TRP A 309 19.51 -7.76 9.20
C TRP A 309 20.03 -8.07 7.81
N GLY A 310 21.36 -7.98 7.67
CA GLY A 310 22.07 -8.23 6.42
C GLY A 310 23.58 -8.10 6.61
N PHE A 311 24.27 -7.80 5.53
CA PHE A 311 25.74 -7.80 5.50
C PHE A 311 26.40 -6.43 5.66
N GLU A 312 25.63 -5.34 5.61
CA GLU A 312 26.09 -3.95 5.81
C GLU A 312 25.37 -3.30 7.00
N GLY A 313 26.02 -2.38 7.70
CA GLY A 313 25.44 -1.61 8.82
C GLY A 313 26.23 -1.76 10.13
N VAL A 314 25.69 -1.18 11.20
CA VAL A 314 26.31 -1.14 12.53
C VAL A 314 25.65 -2.10 13.54
N ALA A 315 24.54 -2.75 13.16
CA ALA A 315 24.03 -3.92 13.88
C ALA A 315 24.95 -5.14 13.67
N ARG A 316 24.75 -6.22 14.44
CA ARG A 316 25.47 -7.47 14.17
C ARG A 316 25.12 -7.99 12.78
N LYS A 317 26.16 -8.46 12.07
CA LYS A 317 26.01 -9.05 10.74
C LYS A 317 25.04 -10.23 10.79
N GLY A 318 24.14 -10.30 9.81
CA GLY A 318 23.19 -11.38 9.65
C GLY A 318 22.96 -11.73 8.19
N TYR A 319 21.82 -12.34 7.92
CA TYR A 319 21.40 -12.82 6.62
C TYR A 319 20.17 -12.05 6.13
N ILE A 320 20.06 -11.89 4.81
CA ILE A 320 18.87 -11.33 4.18
C ILE A 320 17.72 -12.35 4.27
N ALA A 321 16.60 -11.98 4.89
CA ALA A 321 15.45 -12.87 5.05
C ALA A 321 14.90 -13.39 3.70
N ASN A 322 14.99 -12.58 2.63
CA ASN A 322 14.57 -12.95 1.28
C ASN A 322 15.42 -14.05 0.63
N THR A 323 16.52 -14.50 1.27
CA THR A 323 17.16 -15.78 0.90
C THR A 323 16.18 -16.96 0.97
N LEU A 324 15.13 -16.86 1.80
CA LEU A 324 14.16 -17.92 2.03
C LEU A 324 12.91 -17.83 1.15
N THR A 325 12.51 -16.63 0.70
CA THR A 325 11.18 -16.38 0.12
C THR A 325 11.03 -16.89 -1.31
N PRO A 326 9.85 -17.36 -1.72
CA PRO A 326 9.59 -17.78 -3.10
C PRO A 326 9.56 -16.60 -4.07
N ASN A 327 9.87 -16.85 -5.34
CA ASN A 327 9.82 -15.86 -6.41
C ASN A 327 8.53 -16.06 -7.23
N VAL A 328 7.40 -15.76 -6.61
CA VAL A 328 6.05 -15.85 -7.17
C VAL A 328 5.18 -14.80 -6.48
N GLY A 329 4.13 -14.31 -7.13
CA GLY A 329 3.32 -13.23 -6.57
C GLY A 329 1.86 -13.26 -6.97
N ASP A 330 1.15 -12.26 -6.47
CA ASP A 330 -0.28 -12.00 -6.72
C ASP A 330 -0.62 -11.97 -8.21
N SER A 331 -1.76 -12.56 -8.56
CA SER A 331 -2.24 -12.71 -9.95
C SER A 331 -2.48 -11.37 -10.65
N ASN A 332 -2.76 -10.29 -9.91
CA ASN A 332 -3.04 -8.97 -10.47
C ASN A 332 -1.78 -8.11 -10.60
N SER A 333 -1.07 -7.93 -9.49
CA SER A 333 0.02 -6.97 -9.34
C SER A 333 1.41 -7.59 -9.42
N GLN A 334 1.50 -8.92 -9.36
CA GLN A 334 2.75 -9.67 -9.22
C GLN A 334 3.49 -9.36 -7.91
N THR A 335 2.79 -8.82 -6.91
CA THR A 335 3.35 -8.58 -5.56
C THR A 335 3.74 -9.90 -4.91
N PRO A 336 5.01 -10.11 -4.49
CA PRO A 336 5.46 -11.44 -4.13
C PRO A 336 4.86 -12.04 -2.84
N GLU A 337 4.77 -13.37 -2.80
CA GLU A 337 4.22 -14.17 -1.70
C GLU A 337 5.21 -14.30 -0.51
N TYR A 338 5.53 -13.17 0.13
CA TYR A 338 6.50 -13.12 1.24
C TYR A 338 5.93 -13.54 2.61
N LYS A 339 4.63 -13.81 2.70
CA LYS A 339 3.91 -13.94 3.97
C LYS A 339 3.47 -15.36 4.30
N ALA A 340 3.47 -16.27 3.33
CA ALA A 340 3.20 -17.68 3.55
C ALA A 340 4.01 -18.50 2.54
N PHE A 341 5.00 -19.24 3.03
CA PHE A 341 5.82 -20.14 2.23
C PHE A 341 6.31 -21.29 3.11
N LEU A 342 7.13 -22.21 2.61
CA LEU A 342 7.60 -23.35 3.40
C LEU A 342 9.08 -23.26 3.79
N VAL A 343 9.36 -23.66 5.03
CA VAL A 343 10.70 -23.77 5.61
C VAL A 343 10.88 -25.04 6.44
N ASN A 344 12.13 -25.36 6.72
CA ASN A 344 12.56 -26.28 7.76
C ASN A 344 13.46 -25.52 8.76
N ILE A 345 13.60 -26.06 9.96
CA ILE A 345 14.47 -25.53 11.01
C ILE A 345 15.24 -26.66 11.71
N GLU A 346 16.51 -26.39 11.99
CA GLU A 346 17.46 -27.29 12.65
C GLU A 346 18.34 -26.50 13.62
N LYS A 347 18.84 -27.17 14.66
CA LYS A 347 19.87 -26.61 15.57
C LYS A 347 21.17 -26.39 14.79
N ALA A 348 21.88 -25.28 15.04
CA ALA A 348 22.99 -24.82 14.19
C ALA A 348 24.37 -24.78 14.86
#